data_AF-A0A1F9PGG9-F1
#
_entry.id   AF-A0A1F9PGG9-F1
#
_cell.length_a   1.000
_cell.length_b   1.000
_cell.length_c   1.000
_cell.angle_alpha   90.00
_cell.angle_beta   90.00
_cell.angle_gamma   90.00
#
_symmetry.space_group_name_H-M   'P 1'
#
loop_
_entity.id
_entity.type
_entity.pdbx_description
1 polymer ?
#
loop_
_entity_poly.entity_id
_entity_poly.type
_entity_poly.pdbx_seq_one_letter_code
_entity_poly.pdbx_strand_id
1 'polypeptide(L)'
;MEFLVSSVWAAGLAIGIAAFGASIGQGLGLSAAMSGISRNPEAAGKIQVNMLIGLAMIESLCIYALVVALILMYAHPALTDAIKVAFGAH
;
A
#
# COMPACT_ATOMS: atom_id res chain seq x y z
N MET A 1 -25.07 11.55 3.86
CA MET A 1 -23.98 12.25 3.15
C MET A 1 -22.69 12.26 3.99
N GLU A 2 -22.75 12.69 5.25
CA GLU A 2 -21.61 12.71 6.19
C GLU A 2 -20.74 11.44 6.19
N PHE A 3 -21.38 10.27 6.21
CA PHE A 3 -20.69 8.97 6.25
C PHE A 3 -19.88 8.64 4.97
N LEU A 4 -20.36 9.08 3.81
CA LEU A 4 -19.63 8.90 2.55
C LEU A 4 -18.43 9.86 2.50
N VAL A 5 -18.62 11.10 2.96
CA VAL A 5 -17.55 12.10 3.01
C VAL A 5 -16.43 11.66 3.96
N SER A 6 -16.74 11.13 5.15
CA SER A 6 -15.74 10.63 6.08
C SER A 6 -14.96 9.43 5.53
N SER A 7 -15.63 8.54 4.78
CA SER A 7 -14.99 7.41 4.11
C SER A 7 -13.99 7.86 3.05
N VAL A 8 -14.30 8.90 2.27
CA VAL A 8 -13.40 9.46 1.24
C VAL A 8 -12.15 10.04 1.88
N TRP A 9 -12.30 10.82 2.94
CA TRP A 9 -11.17 11.37 3.70
C TRP A 9 -10.31 10.27 4.34
N ALA A 10 -10.94 9.27 4.95
CA ALA A 10 -10.22 8.13 5.54
C ALA A 10 -9.42 7.35 4.48
N ALA A 11 -10.02 7.07 3.32
CA ALA A 11 -9.35 6.38 2.21
C ALA A 11 -8.17 7.20 1.67
N GLY A 12 -8.37 8.49 1.41
CA GLY A 12 -7.30 9.37 0.91
C GLY A 12 -6.13 9.50 1.89
N LEU A 13 -6.41 9.66 3.20
CA LEU A 13 -5.38 9.75 4.22
C LEU A 13 -4.62 8.43 4.41
N ALA A 14 -5.33 7.29 4.42
CA ALA A 14 -4.68 5.99 4.55
C ALA A 14 -3.66 5.75 3.43
N ILE A 15 -4.03 6.04 2.18
CA ILE A 15 -3.14 5.92 1.02
C ILE A 15 -2.00 6.93 1.07
N GLY A 16 -2.30 8.18 1.37
CA GLY A 16 -1.28 9.23 1.44
C GLY A 16 -0.18 8.90 2.44
N ILE A 17 -0.56 8.42 3.64
CA ILE A 17 0.39 8.03 4.69
C ILE A 17 1.18 6.78 4.29
N ALA A 18 0.50 5.76 3.76
CA ALA A 18 1.16 4.53 3.34
C ALA A 18 2.17 4.77 2.22
N ALA A 19 1.78 5.51 1.18
CA ALA A 19 2.66 5.86 0.06
C ALA A 19 3.85 6.71 0.51
N PHE A 20 3.64 7.66 1.44
CA PHE A 20 4.72 8.46 2.00
C PHE A 20 5.74 7.61 2.76
N GLY A 21 5.27 6.73 3.65
CA GLY A 21 6.15 5.80 4.39
C GLY A 21 6.90 4.84 3.48
N ALA A 22 6.21 4.26 2.48
CA ALA A 22 6.81 3.36 1.50
C ALA A 22 7.90 4.06 0.68
N SER A 23 7.63 5.28 0.20
CA SER A 23 8.59 6.06 -0.61
C SER A 23 9.89 6.35 0.15
N ILE A 24 9.80 6.67 1.44
CA ILE A 24 10.99 6.88 2.28
C ILE A 24 11.78 5.58 2.44
N GLY A 25 11.10 4.48 2.80
CA GLY A 25 11.76 3.19 2.99
C GLY A 25 12.45 2.69 1.72
N GLN A 26 11.77 2.79 0.58
CA GLN A 26 12.31 2.41 -0.72
C GLN A 26 13.50 3.29 -1.11
N GLY A 27 13.38 4.61 -0.95
CA GLY A 27 14.47 5.55 -1.28
C GLY A 27 15.76 5.26 -0.50
N LEU A 28 15.64 4.97 0.81
CA LEU A 28 16.77 4.58 1.64
C LEU A 28 17.36 3.23 1.19
N GLY A 29 16.52 2.24 0.91
CA GLY A 29 16.94 0.93 0.42
C GLY A 29 17.66 1.00 -0.94
N LEU A 30 17.13 1.78 -1.89
CA LEU A 30 17.76 2.01 -3.20
C LEU A 30 19.12 2.69 -3.05
N SER A 31 19.21 3.74 -2.22
CA SER A 31 20.47 4.47 -2.00
C SER A 31 21.57 3.56 -1.43
N ALA A 32 21.20 2.72 -0.45
CA ALA A 32 22.11 1.73 0.12
C ALA A 32 22.53 0.67 -0.91
N ALA A 33 21.61 0.18 -1.73
CA ALA A 33 21.90 -0.77 -2.78
C ALA A 33 22.84 -0.18 -3.85
N MET A 34 22.58 1.04 -4.32
CA MET A 34 23.46 1.72 -5.30
C MET A 34 24.86 1.96 -4.74
N SER A 35 24.96 2.36 -3.47
CA SER A 35 26.25 2.52 -2.78
C SER A 35 26.99 1.19 -2.60
N GLY A 36 26.27 0.09 -2.39
CA GLY A 36 26.85 -1.24 -2.32
C GLY A 36 27.37 -1.72 -3.68
N ILE A 37 26.60 -1.48 -4.75
CA ILE A 37 26.95 -1.83 -6.12
C ILE A 37 28.16 -1.02 -6.60
N SER A 38 28.22 0.28 -6.32
CA SER A 38 29.35 1.12 -6.74
C SER A 38 30.67 0.70 -6.10
N ARG A 39 30.63 0.21 -4.85
CA ARG A 39 31.79 -0.32 -4.14
C ARG A 39 32.20 -1.71 -4.59
N ASN A 40 31.23 -2.57 -4.92
CA ASN A 40 31.47 -3.96 -5.32
C ASN A 40 30.64 -4.33 -6.55
N PRO A 41 31.07 -3.95 -7.77
CA PRO A 41 30.32 -4.19 -9.00
C PRO A 41 30.06 -5.68 -9.29
N GLU A 42 30.97 -6.56 -8.88
CA GLU A 42 30.84 -8.02 -9.05
C GLU A 42 29.66 -8.60 -8.26
N ALA A 43 29.26 -7.95 -7.17
CA ALA A 43 28.13 -8.38 -6.35
C ALA A 43 26.78 -7.80 -6.82
N ALA A 44 26.76 -7.04 -7.92
CA ALA A 44 25.59 -6.26 -8.32
C ALA A 44 24.32 -7.09 -8.51
N GLY A 45 24.43 -8.26 -9.15
CA GLY A 45 23.28 -9.14 -9.35
C GLY A 45 22.66 -9.61 -8.03
N LYS A 46 23.47 -10.00 -7.05
CA LYS A 46 22.97 -10.43 -5.73
C LYS A 46 22.35 -9.27 -4.96
N ILE A 47 22.96 -8.08 -5.01
CA ILE A 47 22.41 -6.87 -4.37
C ILE A 47 21.07 -6.50 -4.98
N GLN A 48 20.94 -6.51 -6.30
CA GLN A 48 19.69 -6.20 -7.00
C GLN A 48 18.56 -7.15 -6.61
N VAL A 49 18.82 -8.46 -6.53
CA VAL A 49 17.80 -9.45 -6.11
C VAL A 49 17.34 -9.18 -4.69
N ASN A 50 18.26 -9.01 -3.74
CA ASN A 50 17.90 -8.73 -2.35
C ASN A 50 17.17 -7.38 -2.19
N MET A 51 17.60 -6.37 -2.94
CA MET A 51 16.93 -5.07 -3.00
C MET A 51 15.48 -5.24 -3.49
N LEU A 52 15.27 -5.94 -4.60
CA LEU A 52 13.92 -6.12 -5.17
C LEU A 52 12.98 -6.85 -4.20
N ILE A 53 13.48 -7.86 -3.48
CA ILE A 53 12.72 -8.57 -2.45
C ILE A 53 12.32 -7.60 -1.32
N GLY A 54 13.27 -6.77 -0.85
CA GLY A 54 12.99 -5.76 0.17
C GLY A 54 11.96 -4.71 -0.29
N LEU A 55 12.08 -4.24 -1.53
CA LEU A 55 11.13 -3.29 -2.12
C LEU A 55 9.74 -3.89 -2.28
N ALA A 56 9.64 -5.16 -2.69
CA ALA A 56 8.37 -5.86 -2.79
C ALA A 56 7.69 -6.02 -1.42
N MET A 57 8.47 -6.27 -0.36
CA MET A 57 7.94 -6.33 1.02
C MET A 57 7.41 -4.96 1.47
N ILE A 58 8.13 -3.87 1.20
CA ILE A 58 7.66 -2.52 1.49
C ILE A 58 6.37 -2.21 0.71
N GLU A 59 6.32 -2.58 -0.58
CA GLU A 59 5.12 -2.32 -1.37
C GLU A 59 3.90 -3.12 -0.94
N SER A 60 4.08 -4.32 -0.39
CA SER A 60 2.93 -5.10 0.09
C SER A 60 2.08 -4.33 1.12
N LEU A 61 2.73 -3.51 1.95
CA LEU A 61 2.06 -2.65 2.94
C LEU A 61 1.29 -1.50 2.28
N CYS A 62 1.86 -0.89 1.24
CA CYS A 62 1.19 0.14 0.45
C CYS A 62 -0.04 -0.43 -0.27
N ILE A 63 0.10 -1.63 -0.84
CA ILE A 63 -1.01 -2.36 -1.47
C ILE A 63 -2.10 -2.71 -0.46
N TYR A 64 -1.78 -3.07 0.79
CA TYR A 64 -2.81 -3.27 1.81
C TYR A 64 -3.59 -2.00 2.11
N ALA A 65 -2.93 -0.85 2.20
CA ALA A 65 -3.64 0.43 2.32
C ALA A 65 -4.53 0.69 1.09
N LEU A 66 -4.03 0.42 -0.12
CA LEU A 66 -4.80 0.50 -1.38
C LEU A 66 -6.06 -0.36 -1.35
N VAL A 67 -5.93 -1.62 -0.95
CA VAL A 67 -7.06 -2.54 -0.87
C VAL A 67 -8.10 -2.02 0.13
N VAL A 68 -7.68 -1.55 1.31
CA VAL A 68 -8.62 -0.99 2.30
C VAL A 68 -9.32 0.26 1.76
N ALA A 69 -8.59 1.17 1.10
CA ALA A 69 -9.19 2.35 0.48
C ALA A 69 -10.21 1.99 -0.61
N LEU A 70 -9.89 1.01 -1.46
CA LEU A 70 -10.81 0.52 -2.48
C LEU A 70 -12.06 -0.13 -1.88
N ILE A 71 -11.92 -0.88 -0.79
CA ILE A 71 -13.05 -1.46 -0.07
C ILE A 71 -13.96 -0.35 0.48
N LEU A 72 -13.39 0.67 1.11
CA LEU A 72 -14.17 1.78 1.66
C LEU A 72 -14.93 2.56 0.57
N MET A 73 -14.38 2.67 -0.63
CA MET A 73 -14.97 3.40 -1.75
C MET A 73 -15.99 2.59 -2.56
N TYR A 74 -15.71 1.31 -2.82
CA TYR A 74 -16.48 0.51 -3.78
C TYR A 74 -17.21 -0.69 -3.18
N ALA A 75 -16.74 -1.20 -2.04
CA ALA A 75 -17.30 -2.38 -1.37
C ALA A 75 -17.66 -2.03 0.07
N HIS A 76 -18.30 -0.88 0.26
CA HIS A 76 -18.51 -0.33 1.58
C HIS A 76 -19.35 -1.31 2.44
N PRO A 77 -18.81 -1.84 3.56
CA PRO A 77 -19.44 -2.94 4.30
C PRO A 77 -20.80 -2.56 4.88
N ALA A 78 -20.94 -1.36 5.44
CA ALA A 78 -22.21 -0.90 6.01
C ALA A 78 -23.34 -0.78 4.96
N LEU A 79 -23.01 -0.53 3.69
CA LEU A 79 -23.99 -0.45 2.61
C LEU A 79 -24.37 -1.85 2.12
N THR A 80 -23.41 -2.77 2.12
CA THR A 80 -23.62 -4.18 1.78
C THR A 80 -24.55 -4.85 2.80
N ASP A 81 -24.33 -4.61 4.09
CA ASP A 81 -25.18 -5.14 5.15
C ASP A 81 -26.59 -4.54 5.08
N ALA A 82 -26.72 -3.25 4.79
CA ALA A 82 -28.02 -2.62 4.58
C ALA A 82 -28.78 -3.22 3.38
N ILE A 83 -28.09 -3.53 2.28
CA ILE A 83 -28.69 -4.19 1.11
C ILE A 83 -29.12 -5.63 1.46
N LYS A 84 -28.29 -6.40 2.17
CA LYS A 84 -28.65 -7.77 2.60
C LYS A 84 -29.88 -7.78 3.50
N VAL A 85 -29.95 -6.86 4.46
CA VAL A 85 -31.10 -6.72 5.36
C VAL A 85 -32.35 -6.24 4.61
N ALA A 86 -32.21 -5.27 3.70
CA ALA A 86 -33.33 -4.72 2.93
C ALA A 86 -33.94 -5.73 1.93
N PHE A 87 -33.13 -6.63 1.39
CA PHE A 87 -33.57 -7.61 0.39
C PHE A 87 -33.64 -9.06 0.89
N GLY A 88 -33.49 -9.29 2.21
CA GLY A 88 -33.71 -10.60 2.85
C GLY A 88 -32.79 -11.72 2.35
N ALA A 89 -31.67 -11.37 1.71
CA ALA A 89 -30.67 -12.34 1.29
C ALA A 89 -29.82 -12.72 2.51
N HIS A 90 -30.10 -13.89 3.08
CA HIS A 90 -29.28 -14.53 4.12
C HIS A 90 -27.87 -14.83 3.61
#